data_AF-A0A9E4F1H8-F1
#
_entry.id   AF-A0A9E4F1H8-F1
#
_cell.length_a   1.000
_cell.length_b   1.000
_cell.length_c   1.000
_cell.angle_alpha   90.00
_cell.angle_beta   90.00
_cell.angle_gamma   90.00
#
_symmetry.space_group_name_H-M   'P 1'
#
loop_
_entity.id
_entity.type
_entity.pdbx_description
1 polymer ?
#
loop_
_entity_poly.entity_id
_entity_poly.type
_entity_poly.pdbx_seq_one_letter_code
_entity_poly.pdbx_strand_id
1 'polypeptide(L)'
;TFRFMLFAVLAASLLTGCKLDTGSETAPKPAVRMPASETKAETPPTPESAAQKALAAGSGNWSAPAPTPPRTPLAGLRANFEKNPAATDADKTLLDIAKHQLARGELESAAQSLEGLQEKFPLSPLYTESVFYRGLALQAADRHDEAWISLRSSLSKETSPERRALLEASLGAVYEMRGEPFPALLSYARALRSDRIIFGKKILIGRIEALAGEIEFHKLRSATGRFAGTPAGMYLQAALADREQQEKPDKAARNDAPPKSAAEEANVPMAVYSGRVGIMLPLSGALGAAGGRVYDGIRLALRHSLAKYPNLRVQLAVRDTKSTAKVAAELIEKEKALALIGPLITEAAEGAAQVANRLETPMLTPFSLRMRMRPDFPWVFRNTLTNRLQAQGVASYAIRYLGMRRFAVLYPADRDGIELTDAFTQAVENLGGEVVKIVSFPENATDFRSQMLALGGMDDRQLRRRKRSLGLGRSDPYQIPLNFEALFVPVRHEEAVLIAPQVLFYNMRAVRLLGG
;
A
#
# COMPACT_ATOMS: atom_id res chain seq x y z
N THR A 1 25.69 40.73 38.68
CA THR A 1 24.81 40.53 39.86
C THR A 1 24.15 39.17 39.74
N PHE A 2 24.38 38.26 40.71
CA PHE A 2 23.83 36.89 40.87
C PHE A 2 23.66 35.99 39.61
N ARG A 3 24.52 34.98 39.37
CA ARG A 3 24.68 33.66 40.05
C ARG A 3 23.69 32.58 39.57
N PHE A 4 24.08 31.33 39.28
CA PHE A 4 25.40 30.70 38.99
C PHE A 4 25.11 29.28 38.40
N MET A 5 25.98 28.77 37.52
CA MET A 5 26.63 27.43 37.49
C MET A 5 26.15 26.28 38.42
N LEU A 6 26.41 24.97 38.19
CA LEU A 6 27.00 24.15 37.07
C LEU A 6 27.13 22.68 37.55
N PHE A 7 26.86 21.66 36.70
CA PHE A 7 27.34 20.24 36.81
C PHE A 7 26.94 19.44 38.11
N ALA A 8 27.20 18.12 38.28
CA ALA A 8 27.10 16.93 37.42
C ALA A 8 27.34 15.64 38.30
N VAL A 9 27.23 14.44 37.70
CA VAL A 9 27.95 13.17 38.08
C VAL A 9 27.43 12.26 39.24
N LEU A 10 27.06 11.04 38.84
CA LEU A 10 27.20 9.67 39.43
C LEU A 10 26.77 9.25 40.87
N ALA A 11 25.90 8.22 40.86
CA ALA A 11 26.13 6.83 41.34
C ALA A 11 25.97 6.36 42.81
N ALA A 12 25.16 5.29 42.91
CA ALA A 12 25.39 4.02 43.63
C ALA A 12 25.04 3.84 45.13
N SER A 13 24.50 2.64 45.41
CA SER A 13 24.54 1.87 46.67
C SER A 13 23.76 2.41 47.87
N LEU A 14 23.17 1.64 48.80
CA LEU A 14 22.69 0.24 48.95
C LEU A 14 22.31 0.12 50.47
N LEU A 15 21.32 -0.72 50.80
CA LEU A 15 21.17 -1.46 52.07
C LEU A 15 20.77 -0.77 53.41
N THR A 16 19.50 -1.04 53.79
CA THR A 16 19.05 -1.75 55.03
C THR A 16 19.10 -1.11 56.44
N GLY A 17 17.97 -1.26 57.17
CA GLY A 17 17.85 -1.15 58.64
C GLY A 17 16.45 -0.63 59.06
N CYS A 18 15.43 -1.43 59.45
CA CYS A 18 15.25 -2.15 60.73
C CYS A 18 15.61 -1.28 61.95
N LYS A 19 14.79 -0.98 62.98
CA LYS A 19 13.62 -1.57 63.69
C LYS A 19 12.90 -0.41 64.48
N LEU A 20 11.82 -0.50 65.27
CA LEU A 20 10.81 -1.51 65.72
C LEU A 20 9.59 -0.73 66.30
N ASP A 21 8.41 -1.35 66.44
CA ASP A 21 7.63 -1.47 67.71
C ASP A 21 6.19 -2.01 67.47
N THR A 22 5.88 -3.17 68.05
CA THR A 22 4.99 -3.43 69.22
C THR A 22 3.49 -3.23 68.94
N GLY A 23 2.68 -4.20 69.40
CA GLY A 23 1.24 -4.22 69.15
C GLY A 23 0.43 -4.52 70.39
N SER A 24 -0.80 -4.01 70.41
CA SER A 24 -1.87 -4.46 71.31
C SER A 24 -3.26 -4.28 70.65
N GLU A 25 -4.01 -5.38 70.66
CA GLU A 25 -5.45 -5.51 70.88
C GLU A 25 -6.46 -4.53 70.22
N THR A 26 -6.90 -4.93 69.02
CA THR A 26 -8.32 -5.17 68.63
C THR A 26 -9.47 -4.35 69.25
N ALA A 27 -10.10 -3.52 68.40
CA ALA A 27 -11.55 -3.27 68.34
C ALA A 27 -11.95 -2.95 66.86
N PRO A 28 -13.23 -2.98 66.46
CA PRO A 28 -13.61 -3.56 65.16
C PRO A 28 -13.46 -2.64 63.94
N LYS A 29 -13.06 -3.23 62.80
CA LYS A 29 -13.15 -2.58 61.50
C LYS A 29 -14.62 -2.39 61.08
N PRO A 30 -15.00 -1.23 60.51
CA PRO A 30 -16.29 -1.10 59.83
C PRO A 30 -16.30 -2.01 58.60
N ALA A 31 -17.43 -2.69 58.37
CA ALA A 31 -17.61 -3.54 57.20
C ALA A 31 -17.62 -2.69 55.92
N VAL A 32 -16.52 -2.75 55.16
CA VAL A 32 -16.50 -2.23 53.79
C VAL A 32 -17.39 -3.15 52.96
N ARG A 33 -18.61 -2.66 52.70
CA ARG A 33 -19.60 -3.27 51.82
C ARG A 33 -18.94 -3.45 50.45
N MET A 34 -18.70 -4.70 50.04
CA MET A 34 -18.24 -4.95 48.67
C MET A 34 -19.33 -4.44 47.70
N PRO A 35 -19.00 -3.60 46.71
CA PRO A 35 -19.90 -3.44 45.58
C PRO A 35 -20.07 -4.80 44.92
N ALA A 36 -21.30 -5.09 44.48
CA ALA A 36 -21.61 -6.35 43.80
C ALA A 36 -20.71 -6.55 42.58
N SER A 37 -20.57 -7.80 42.15
CA SER A 37 -19.85 -8.15 40.93
C SER A 37 -20.43 -7.42 39.72
N GLU A 38 -19.81 -6.30 39.34
CA GLU A 38 -20.02 -5.70 38.03
C GLU A 38 -19.51 -6.69 36.99
N THR A 39 -20.44 -7.40 36.35
CA THR A 39 -20.21 -8.07 35.08
C THR A 39 -19.50 -7.09 34.17
N LYS A 40 -18.24 -7.38 33.87
CA LYS A 40 -17.35 -6.52 33.10
C LYS A 40 -17.97 -6.32 31.72
N ALA A 41 -18.70 -5.23 31.56
CA ALA A 41 -19.37 -4.92 30.31
C ALA A 41 -18.31 -4.84 29.21
N GLU A 42 -18.41 -5.72 28.23
CA GLU A 42 -17.58 -5.62 27.03
C GLU A 42 -17.77 -4.21 26.46
N THR A 43 -16.65 -3.54 26.20
CA THR A 43 -16.68 -2.23 25.57
C THR A 43 -17.37 -2.42 24.22
N PRO A 44 -18.50 -1.73 23.95
CA PRO A 44 -19.24 -1.99 22.72
C PRO A 44 -18.30 -1.74 21.54
N PRO A 45 -18.19 -2.69 20.58
CA PRO A 45 -17.31 -2.52 19.43
C PRO A 45 -17.71 -1.25 18.69
N THR A 46 -16.73 -0.48 18.24
CA THR A 46 -17.02 0.73 17.45
C THR A 46 -17.86 0.34 16.23
N PRO A 47 -18.90 1.14 15.88
CA PRO A 47 -19.80 0.84 14.76
C PRO A 47 -19.11 0.62 13.40
N GLU A 48 -17.85 1.03 13.26
CA GLU A 48 -17.02 0.79 12.09
C GLU A 48 -16.67 -0.70 11.87
N SER A 49 -16.49 -1.50 12.92
CA SER A 49 -15.86 -2.83 12.80
C SER A 49 -16.75 -3.94 12.23
N ALA A 50 -18.07 -3.88 12.47
CA ALA A 50 -19.04 -4.85 11.94
C ALA A 50 -19.53 -4.44 10.54
N ALA A 51 -19.82 -3.15 10.35
CA ALA A 51 -20.29 -2.59 9.09
C ALA A 51 -19.25 -2.73 7.95
N GLN A 52 -17.98 -2.47 8.25
CA GLN A 52 -16.89 -2.67 7.29
C GLN A 52 -16.70 -4.16 6.97
N LYS A 53 -16.89 -5.08 7.93
CA LYS A 53 -16.85 -6.53 7.64
C LYS A 53 -17.99 -6.98 6.75
N ALA A 54 -19.21 -6.48 6.94
CA ALA A 54 -20.35 -6.84 6.10
C ALA A 54 -20.20 -6.37 4.64
N LEU A 55 -19.72 -5.12 4.42
CA LEU A 55 -19.54 -4.59 3.06
C LEU A 55 -18.21 -4.95 2.39
N ALA A 56 -17.16 -5.34 3.12
CA ALA A 56 -15.82 -5.62 2.56
C ALA A 56 -15.42 -7.11 2.54
N ALA A 57 -16.32 -8.04 2.89
CA ALA A 57 -16.03 -9.47 2.89
C ALA A 57 -15.96 -10.04 1.47
N GLY A 58 -14.76 -10.39 1.00
CA GLY A 58 -14.57 -11.63 0.21
C GLY A 58 -13.65 -11.59 -1.00
N SER A 59 -13.80 -10.63 -1.92
CA SER A 59 -13.39 -10.85 -3.33
C SER A 59 -12.28 -9.95 -3.88
N GLY A 60 -11.85 -8.91 -3.15
CA GLY A 60 -10.96 -7.89 -3.72
C GLY A 60 -11.66 -6.90 -4.66
N ASN A 61 -12.97 -7.00 -4.82
CA ASN A 61 -13.80 -6.01 -5.50
C ASN A 61 -13.96 -4.75 -4.63
N TRP A 62 -14.30 -3.62 -5.24
CA TRP A 62 -14.56 -2.39 -4.51
C TRP A 62 -15.95 -2.39 -3.84
N SER A 63 -16.03 -1.84 -2.63
CA SER A 63 -17.28 -1.64 -1.91
C SER A 63 -17.26 -0.31 -1.15
N ALA A 64 -18.42 0.31 -1.00
CA ALA A 64 -18.57 1.59 -0.33
C ALA A 64 -18.40 1.46 1.21
N PRO A 65 -17.93 2.51 1.90
CA PRO A 65 -18.03 2.53 3.35
C PRO A 65 -19.51 2.64 3.77
N ALA A 66 -19.91 1.89 4.80
CA ALA A 66 -21.23 2.03 5.39
C ALA A 66 -21.41 3.44 6.01
N PRO A 67 -22.63 4.00 5.99
CA PRO A 67 -22.89 5.29 6.63
C PRO A 67 -22.72 5.21 8.15
N THR A 68 -22.27 6.31 8.75
CA THR A 68 -22.26 6.47 10.21
C THR A 68 -23.71 6.45 10.73
N PRO A 69 -24.08 5.53 11.63
CA PRO A 69 -25.42 5.50 12.19
C PRO A 69 -25.64 6.69 13.16
N PRO A 70 -26.88 7.20 13.28
CA PRO A 70 -27.21 8.27 14.22
C PRO A 70 -27.13 7.77 15.67
N ARG A 71 -26.92 8.69 16.62
CA ARG A 71 -26.82 8.38 18.05
C ARG A 71 -28.11 7.79 18.65
N THR A 72 -29.27 8.10 18.07
CA THR A 72 -30.56 7.59 18.54
C THR A 72 -30.66 6.08 18.28
N PRO A 73 -30.97 5.24 19.28
CA PRO A 73 -31.06 3.79 19.08
C PRO A 73 -32.16 3.39 18.09
N LEU A 74 -31.87 2.38 17.25
CA LEU A 74 -32.79 1.85 16.24
C LEU A 74 -34.19 1.49 16.79
N ALA A 75 -34.27 0.89 17.98
CA ALA A 75 -35.54 0.55 18.62
C ALA A 75 -36.40 1.78 18.94
N GLY A 76 -35.78 2.89 19.36
CA GLY A 76 -36.48 4.16 19.60
C GLY A 76 -36.95 4.80 18.30
N LEU A 77 -36.13 4.74 17.24
CA LEU A 77 -36.52 5.24 15.92
C LEU A 77 -37.72 4.47 15.33
N ARG A 78 -37.70 3.13 15.40
CA ARG A 78 -38.83 2.29 14.96
C ARG A 78 -40.11 2.61 15.75
N ALA A 79 -40.03 2.62 17.08
CA ALA A 79 -41.19 2.91 17.93
C ALA A 79 -41.76 4.34 17.73
N ASN A 80 -40.92 5.32 17.41
CA ASN A 80 -41.38 6.67 17.07
C ASN A 80 -42.10 6.71 15.71
N PHE A 81 -41.54 6.05 14.69
CA PHE A 81 -42.14 5.98 13.36
C PHE A 81 -43.47 5.20 13.36
N GLU A 82 -43.55 4.09 14.10
CA GLU A 82 -44.79 3.32 14.26
C GLU A 82 -45.91 4.13 14.94
N LYS A 83 -45.56 4.98 15.92
CA LYS A 83 -46.53 5.84 16.63
C LYS A 83 -46.96 7.06 15.82
N ASN A 84 -46.10 7.60 14.96
CA ASN A 84 -46.42 8.78 14.15
C ASN A 84 -45.78 8.71 12.75
N PRO A 85 -46.33 7.87 11.84
CA PRO A 85 -45.75 7.65 10.51
C PRO A 85 -45.90 8.84 9.55
N ALA A 86 -46.65 9.88 9.96
CA ALA A 86 -46.86 11.13 9.23
C ALA A 86 -46.24 12.35 9.96
N ALA A 87 -45.32 12.12 10.90
CA ALA A 87 -44.57 13.19 11.55
C ALA A 87 -43.77 14.04 10.55
N THR A 88 -43.54 15.30 10.86
CA THR A 88 -42.77 16.24 10.02
C THR A 88 -41.32 15.78 9.77
N ASP A 89 -40.78 14.91 10.62
CA ASP A 89 -39.45 14.31 10.55
C ASP A 89 -39.48 12.78 10.26
N ALA A 90 -40.60 12.27 9.77
CA ALA A 90 -40.78 10.85 9.43
C ALA A 90 -39.85 10.40 8.29
N ASP A 91 -39.54 11.27 7.33
CA ASP A 91 -38.59 11.02 6.23
C ASP A 91 -37.16 10.85 6.76
N LYS A 92 -36.72 11.74 7.65
CA LYS A 92 -35.44 11.65 8.36
C LYS A 92 -35.40 10.40 9.24
N THR A 93 -36.49 10.07 9.92
CA THR A 93 -36.57 8.87 10.77
C THR A 93 -36.38 7.59 9.96
N LEU A 94 -36.96 7.49 8.76
CA LEU A 94 -36.73 6.37 7.84
C LEU A 94 -35.27 6.30 7.36
N LEU A 95 -34.66 7.44 7.01
CA LEU A 95 -33.24 7.49 6.62
C LEU A 95 -32.32 7.05 7.77
N ASP A 96 -32.63 7.48 9.00
CA ASP A 96 -31.87 7.16 10.20
C ASP A 96 -32.02 5.67 10.59
N ILE A 97 -33.21 5.08 10.40
CA ILE A 97 -33.46 3.62 10.49
C ILE A 97 -32.59 2.87 9.47
N ALA A 98 -32.60 3.30 8.21
CA ALA A 98 -31.84 2.67 7.14
C ALA A 98 -30.32 2.76 7.32
N LYS A 99 -29.81 3.89 7.86
CA LYS A 99 -28.39 4.04 8.22
C LYS A 99 -27.96 3.05 9.30
N HIS A 100 -28.80 2.83 10.31
CA HIS A 100 -28.58 1.75 11.30
C HIS A 100 -28.59 0.36 10.67
N GLN A 101 -29.55 0.08 9.77
CA GLN A 101 -29.65 -1.22 9.10
C GLN A 101 -28.42 -1.51 8.22
N LEU A 102 -27.97 -0.53 7.43
CA LEU A 102 -26.71 -0.62 6.66
C LEU A 102 -25.50 -0.87 7.56
N ALA A 103 -25.39 -0.16 8.70
CA ALA A 103 -24.30 -0.37 9.65
C ALA A 103 -24.32 -1.77 10.31
N ARG A 104 -25.46 -2.47 10.29
CA ARG A 104 -25.63 -3.82 10.84
C ARG A 104 -25.61 -4.93 9.78
N GLY A 105 -25.55 -4.58 8.49
CA GLY A 105 -25.69 -5.54 7.39
C GLY A 105 -27.12 -6.04 7.16
N GLU A 106 -28.14 -5.34 7.69
CA GLU A 106 -29.57 -5.62 7.44
C GLU A 106 -29.99 -5.07 6.05
N LEU A 107 -29.33 -5.54 4.97
CA LEU A 107 -29.32 -4.89 3.65
C LEU A 107 -30.70 -4.77 2.99
N GLU A 108 -31.47 -5.87 2.93
CA GLU A 108 -32.83 -5.87 2.37
C GLU A 108 -33.77 -4.94 3.16
N SER A 109 -33.68 -4.97 4.49
CA SER A 109 -34.48 -4.11 5.36
C SER A 109 -34.09 -2.63 5.22
N ALA A 110 -32.82 -2.33 4.96
CA ALA A 110 -32.37 -0.98 4.61
C ALA A 110 -32.93 -0.52 3.26
N ALA A 111 -32.84 -1.36 2.22
CA ALA A 111 -33.37 -1.06 0.90
C ALA A 111 -34.89 -0.76 0.97
N GLN A 112 -35.65 -1.59 1.67
CA GLN A 112 -37.09 -1.41 1.89
C GLN A 112 -37.43 -0.13 2.67
N SER A 113 -36.63 0.21 3.70
CA SER A 113 -36.86 1.42 4.51
C SER A 113 -36.58 2.71 3.72
N LEU A 114 -35.62 2.65 2.79
CA LEU A 114 -35.28 3.76 1.88
C LEU A 114 -36.28 3.89 0.73
N GLU A 115 -36.83 2.78 0.26
CA GLU A 115 -37.93 2.75 -0.71
C GLU A 115 -39.21 3.36 -0.10
N GLY A 116 -39.56 2.96 1.12
CA GLY A 116 -40.68 3.57 1.87
C GLY A 116 -40.50 5.07 2.14
N LEU A 117 -39.26 5.58 2.21
CA LEU A 117 -38.98 7.02 2.24
C LEU A 117 -39.27 7.65 0.87
N GLN A 118 -38.79 7.05 -0.22
CA GLN A 118 -38.95 7.55 -1.58
C GLN A 118 -40.41 7.60 -2.03
N GLU A 119 -41.21 6.59 -1.67
CA GLU A 119 -42.64 6.53 -1.98
C GLU A 119 -43.47 7.53 -1.19
N LYS A 120 -43.23 7.63 0.13
CA LYS A 120 -44.03 8.49 1.03
C LYS A 120 -43.62 9.96 0.98
N PHE A 121 -42.35 10.23 0.68
CA PHE A 121 -41.77 11.57 0.71
C PHE A 121 -40.97 11.89 -0.58
N PRO A 122 -41.59 11.82 -1.78
CA PRO A 122 -40.90 12.02 -3.06
C PRO A 122 -40.33 13.44 -3.26
N LEU A 123 -40.79 14.41 -2.46
CA LEU A 123 -40.31 15.79 -2.45
C LEU A 123 -39.34 16.09 -1.29
N SER A 124 -38.94 15.09 -0.49
CA SER A 124 -38.02 15.29 0.62
C SER A 124 -36.64 15.76 0.13
N PRO A 125 -35.99 16.73 0.81
CA PRO A 125 -34.58 17.06 0.58
C PRO A 125 -33.63 15.85 0.71
N LEU A 126 -34.05 14.82 1.46
CA LEU A 126 -33.30 13.59 1.70
C LEU A 126 -33.47 12.55 0.57
N TYR A 127 -34.35 12.80 -0.42
CA TYR A 127 -34.65 11.84 -1.48
C TYR A 127 -33.38 11.38 -2.23
N THR A 128 -32.52 12.31 -2.66
CA THR A 128 -31.27 11.99 -3.37
C THR A 128 -30.30 11.16 -2.52
N GLU A 129 -30.21 11.45 -1.22
CA GLU A 129 -29.40 10.69 -0.26
C GLU A 129 -29.99 9.28 -0.04
N SER A 130 -31.32 9.14 0.00
CA SER A 130 -31.98 7.84 0.12
C SER A 130 -31.77 6.95 -1.10
N VAL A 131 -31.81 7.51 -2.32
CA VAL A 131 -31.56 6.78 -3.59
C VAL A 131 -30.11 6.30 -3.67
N PHE A 132 -29.16 7.09 -3.15
CA PHE A 132 -27.76 6.68 -3.00
C PHE A 132 -27.63 5.47 -2.08
N TYR A 133 -28.13 5.55 -0.84
CA TYR A 133 -28.03 4.43 0.10
C TYR A 133 -28.82 3.20 -0.33
N ARG A 134 -29.96 3.35 -1.03
CA ARG A 134 -30.72 2.22 -1.58
C ARG A 134 -29.88 1.49 -2.63
N GLY A 135 -29.17 2.24 -3.48
CA GLY A 135 -28.22 1.70 -4.44
C GLY A 135 -27.07 0.93 -3.78
N LEU A 136 -26.51 1.43 -2.67
CA LEU A 136 -25.48 0.72 -1.91
C LEU A 136 -26.01 -0.55 -1.22
N ALA A 137 -27.21 -0.49 -0.64
CA ALA A 137 -27.88 -1.64 -0.02
C ALA A 137 -28.09 -2.76 -1.05
N LEU A 138 -28.64 -2.41 -2.23
CA LEU A 138 -28.89 -3.33 -3.33
C LEU A 138 -27.60 -3.89 -3.93
N GLN A 139 -26.54 -3.08 -4.05
CA GLN A 139 -25.22 -3.55 -4.51
C GLN A 139 -24.68 -4.63 -3.57
N ALA A 140 -24.71 -4.37 -2.25
CA ALA A 140 -24.22 -5.31 -1.25
C ALA A 140 -25.12 -6.56 -1.09
N ALA A 141 -26.38 -6.46 -1.49
CA ALA A 141 -27.36 -7.56 -1.50
C ALA A 141 -27.38 -8.35 -2.83
N ASP A 142 -26.36 -8.19 -3.69
CA ASP A 142 -26.23 -8.86 -4.99
C ASP A 142 -27.32 -8.51 -6.05
N ARG A 143 -28.16 -7.50 -5.77
CA ARG A 143 -29.26 -7.04 -6.64
C ARG A 143 -28.76 -6.01 -7.67
N HIS A 144 -27.84 -6.45 -8.53
CA HIS A 144 -27.03 -5.57 -9.40
C HIS A 144 -27.84 -4.71 -10.40
N ASP A 145 -28.94 -5.22 -10.97
CA ASP A 145 -29.80 -4.44 -11.88
C ASP A 145 -30.45 -3.24 -11.19
N GLU A 146 -31.04 -3.46 -10.02
CA GLU A 146 -31.70 -2.40 -9.26
C GLU A 146 -30.69 -1.44 -8.63
N ALA A 147 -29.54 -1.96 -8.17
CA ALA A 147 -28.42 -1.16 -7.73
C ALA A 147 -27.94 -0.20 -8.83
N TRP A 148 -27.79 -0.70 -10.07
CA TRP A 148 -27.42 0.11 -11.22
C TRP A 148 -28.41 1.23 -11.49
N ILE A 149 -29.73 0.94 -11.50
CA ILE A 149 -30.77 1.95 -11.72
C ILE A 149 -30.69 3.04 -10.64
N SER A 150 -30.61 2.64 -9.37
CA SER A 150 -30.59 3.56 -8.22
C SER A 150 -29.34 4.45 -8.22
N LEU A 151 -28.15 3.84 -8.35
CA LEU A 151 -26.87 4.57 -8.34
C LEU A 151 -26.73 5.48 -9.57
N ARG A 152 -27.13 5.02 -10.76
CA ARG A 152 -27.05 5.82 -12.01
C ARG A 152 -28.00 7.02 -11.97
N SER A 153 -29.20 6.85 -11.41
CA SER A 153 -30.14 7.95 -11.15
C SER A 153 -29.53 8.99 -10.20
N SER A 154 -28.98 8.55 -9.06
CA SER A 154 -28.32 9.43 -8.08
C SER A 154 -27.12 10.20 -8.67
N LEU A 155 -26.26 9.54 -9.46
CA LEU A 155 -25.08 10.15 -10.10
C LEU A 155 -25.40 11.36 -11.00
N SER A 156 -26.60 11.39 -11.61
CA SER A 156 -27.04 12.52 -12.43
C SER A 156 -27.36 13.79 -11.62
N LYS A 157 -27.68 13.63 -10.33
CA LYS A 157 -28.13 14.69 -9.42
C LYS A 157 -27.08 15.10 -8.39
N GLU A 158 -26.04 14.26 -8.17
CA GLU A 158 -25.02 14.51 -7.16
C GLU A 158 -24.04 15.63 -7.55
N THR A 159 -23.90 16.60 -6.64
CA THR A 159 -23.06 17.79 -6.76
C THR A 159 -21.81 17.75 -5.88
N SER A 160 -21.78 16.96 -4.80
CA SER A 160 -20.56 16.75 -3.99
C SER A 160 -19.52 15.94 -4.78
N PRO A 161 -18.29 16.45 -4.98
CA PRO A 161 -17.21 15.70 -5.64
C PRO A 161 -16.89 14.36 -4.94
N GLU A 162 -16.99 14.32 -3.61
CA GLU A 162 -16.71 13.16 -2.77
C GLU A 162 -17.77 12.07 -2.95
N ARG A 163 -19.07 12.42 -2.80
CA ARG A 163 -20.15 11.46 -3.04
C ARG A 163 -20.23 11.04 -4.50
N ARG A 164 -19.93 11.95 -5.44
CA ARG A 164 -19.83 11.63 -6.87
C ARG A 164 -18.74 10.59 -7.14
N ALA A 165 -17.56 10.70 -6.52
CA ALA A 165 -16.50 9.71 -6.65
C ALA A 165 -16.89 8.34 -6.04
N LEU A 166 -17.58 8.33 -4.90
CA LEU A 166 -18.12 7.09 -4.30
C LEU A 166 -19.19 6.44 -5.20
N LEU A 167 -20.10 7.23 -5.78
CA LEU A 167 -21.10 6.77 -6.75
C LEU A 167 -20.47 6.15 -8.00
N GLU A 168 -19.46 6.81 -8.58
CA GLU A 168 -18.72 6.30 -9.74
C GLU A 168 -18.00 4.99 -9.42
N ALA A 169 -17.43 4.85 -8.23
CA ALA A 169 -16.81 3.61 -7.77
C ALA A 169 -17.82 2.48 -7.52
N SER A 170 -18.99 2.82 -6.94
CA SER A 170 -20.10 1.88 -6.71
C SER A 170 -20.65 1.35 -8.03
N LEU A 171 -20.88 2.23 -8.99
CA LEU A 171 -21.26 1.87 -10.35
C LEU A 171 -20.18 1.01 -11.03
N GLY A 172 -18.89 1.32 -10.83
CA GLY A 172 -17.79 0.49 -11.32
C GLY A 172 -17.92 -0.96 -10.87
N ALA A 173 -18.11 -1.19 -9.57
CA ALA A 173 -18.29 -2.53 -9.01
C ALA A 173 -19.56 -3.22 -9.52
N VAL A 174 -20.68 -2.49 -9.64
CA VAL A 174 -21.91 -3.03 -10.21
C VAL A 174 -21.72 -3.42 -11.68
N TYR A 175 -20.98 -2.65 -12.48
CA TYR A 175 -20.65 -3.03 -13.86
C TYR A 175 -19.75 -4.28 -13.94
N GLU A 176 -18.77 -4.45 -13.03
CA GLU A 176 -17.97 -5.69 -12.99
C GLU A 176 -18.83 -6.92 -12.71
N MET A 177 -19.71 -6.85 -11.71
CA MET A 177 -20.60 -7.96 -11.35
C MET A 177 -21.61 -8.30 -12.45
N ARG A 178 -21.97 -7.31 -13.29
CA ARG A 178 -22.80 -7.50 -14.51
C ARG A 178 -22.03 -8.07 -15.71
N GLY A 179 -20.72 -8.29 -15.60
CA GLY A 179 -19.88 -8.72 -16.73
C GLY A 179 -19.63 -7.61 -17.77
N GLU A 180 -19.68 -6.34 -17.36
CA GLU A 180 -19.47 -5.16 -18.21
C GLU A 180 -18.11 -4.47 -17.94
N PRO A 181 -16.96 -5.09 -18.31
CA PRO A 181 -15.63 -4.66 -17.85
C PRO A 181 -15.21 -3.27 -18.37
N PHE A 182 -15.65 -2.88 -19.57
CA PHE A 182 -15.32 -1.56 -20.10
C PHE A 182 -16.12 -0.42 -19.42
N PRO A 183 -17.46 -0.49 -19.27
CA PRO A 183 -18.20 0.42 -18.39
C PRO A 183 -17.64 0.51 -16.97
N ALA A 184 -17.24 -0.62 -16.37
CA ALA A 184 -16.60 -0.67 -15.06
C ALA A 184 -15.30 0.16 -15.01
N LEU A 185 -14.37 -0.11 -15.93
CA LEU A 185 -13.09 0.60 -16.05
C LEU A 185 -13.31 2.11 -16.23
N LEU A 186 -14.24 2.52 -17.09
CA LEU A 186 -14.58 3.93 -17.28
C LEU A 186 -15.15 4.57 -16.00
N SER A 187 -15.88 3.83 -15.17
CA SER A 187 -16.48 4.33 -13.92
C SER A 187 -15.45 4.43 -12.79
N TYR A 188 -14.58 3.43 -12.61
CA TYR A 188 -13.44 3.55 -11.69
C TYR A 188 -12.47 4.67 -12.09
N ALA A 189 -12.19 4.82 -13.38
CA ALA A 189 -11.37 5.92 -13.88
C ALA A 189 -12.03 7.30 -13.65
N ARG A 190 -13.37 7.38 -13.68
CA ARG A 190 -14.13 8.57 -13.27
C ARG A 190 -14.04 8.84 -11.77
N ALA A 191 -14.12 7.79 -10.93
CA ALA A 191 -13.94 7.92 -9.49
C ALA A 191 -12.56 8.52 -9.15
N LEU A 192 -11.49 8.02 -9.77
CA LEU A 192 -10.11 8.51 -9.57
C LEU A 192 -9.78 9.88 -10.22
N ARG A 193 -10.77 10.65 -10.71
CA ARG A 193 -10.50 12.00 -11.26
C ARG A 193 -10.20 13.08 -10.22
N SER A 194 -10.54 12.86 -8.96
CA SER A 194 -10.23 13.81 -7.88
C SER A 194 -9.10 13.28 -6.98
N ASP A 195 -8.20 14.18 -6.57
CA ASP A 195 -7.14 13.86 -5.59
C ASP A 195 -7.61 13.96 -4.13
N ARG A 196 -8.87 14.34 -3.90
CA ARG A 196 -9.48 14.25 -2.57
C ARG A 196 -9.57 12.78 -2.15
N ILE A 197 -9.44 12.54 -0.84
CA ILE A 197 -9.25 11.19 -0.30
C ILE A 197 -10.48 10.32 -0.58
N ILE A 198 -10.33 9.35 -1.50
CA ILE A 198 -11.31 8.31 -1.76
C ILE A 198 -10.93 7.07 -0.94
N PHE A 199 -11.85 6.63 -0.08
CA PHE A 199 -11.73 5.36 0.62
C PHE A 199 -11.51 4.21 -0.38
N GLY A 200 -10.47 3.40 -0.17
CA GLY A 200 -10.14 2.31 -1.08
C GLY A 200 -9.42 2.71 -2.38
N LYS A 201 -8.78 3.89 -2.48
CA LYS A 201 -7.99 4.32 -3.68
C LYS A 201 -7.06 3.23 -4.23
N LYS A 202 -6.39 2.44 -3.37
CA LYS A 202 -5.53 1.31 -3.77
C LYS A 202 -6.31 0.15 -4.43
N ILE A 203 -7.53 -0.12 -3.98
CA ILE A 203 -8.41 -1.15 -4.56
C ILE A 203 -8.87 -0.68 -5.95
N LEU A 204 -9.28 0.58 -6.09
CA LEU A 204 -9.67 1.17 -7.38
C LEU A 204 -8.55 1.11 -8.43
N ILE A 205 -7.31 1.41 -8.04
CA ILE A 205 -6.14 1.29 -8.93
C ILE A 205 -5.99 -0.17 -9.39
N GLY A 206 -5.98 -1.13 -8.47
CA GLY A 206 -5.85 -2.55 -8.82
C GLY A 206 -6.99 -3.08 -9.72
N ARG A 207 -8.23 -2.61 -9.53
CA ARG A 207 -9.34 -2.96 -10.45
C ARG A 207 -9.15 -2.34 -11.84
N ILE A 208 -8.67 -1.09 -11.94
CA ILE A 208 -8.36 -0.47 -13.25
C ILE A 208 -7.24 -1.23 -13.97
N GLU A 209 -6.18 -1.61 -13.27
CA GLU A 209 -5.06 -2.38 -13.82
C GLU A 209 -5.52 -3.77 -14.31
N ALA A 210 -6.33 -4.49 -13.51
CA ALA A 210 -6.90 -5.78 -13.90
C ALA A 210 -7.80 -5.67 -15.14
N LEU A 211 -8.80 -4.78 -15.11
CA LEU A 211 -9.71 -4.56 -16.24
C LEU A 211 -9.00 -4.11 -17.51
N ALA A 212 -7.91 -3.33 -17.40
CA ALA A 212 -7.10 -2.92 -18.56
C ALA A 212 -6.39 -4.11 -19.24
N GLY A 213 -6.08 -5.17 -18.50
CA GLY A 213 -5.61 -6.45 -19.05
C GLY A 213 -6.69 -7.23 -19.79
N GLU A 214 -7.94 -7.15 -19.34
CA GLU A 214 -9.07 -7.95 -19.85
C GLU A 214 -9.77 -7.33 -21.08
N ILE A 215 -9.92 -6.00 -21.14
CA ILE A 215 -10.66 -5.36 -22.24
C ILE A 215 -9.94 -5.42 -23.59
N GLU A 216 -10.65 -5.17 -24.68
CA GLU A 216 -10.05 -5.10 -26.03
C GLU A 216 -9.08 -3.91 -26.16
N PHE A 217 -7.96 -4.13 -26.87
CA PHE A 217 -6.88 -3.15 -27.01
C PHE A 217 -7.35 -1.76 -27.50
N HIS A 218 -8.29 -1.71 -28.46
CA HIS A 218 -8.83 -0.45 -28.97
C HIS A 218 -9.68 0.30 -27.92
N LYS A 219 -10.40 -0.42 -27.05
CA LYS A 219 -11.16 0.14 -25.91
C LYS A 219 -10.21 0.68 -24.84
N LEU A 220 -9.13 -0.04 -24.53
CA LEU A 220 -8.07 0.45 -23.65
C LEU A 220 -7.47 1.75 -24.19
N ARG A 221 -7.02 1.77 -25.45
CA ARG A 221 -6.47 2.98 -26.10
C ARG A 221 -7.44 4.16 -26.06
N SER A 222 -8.74 3.92 -26.30
CA SER A 222 -9.78 4.94 -26.19
C SER A 222 -9.93 5.47 -24.75
N ALA A 223 -9.90 4.60 -23.74
CA ALA A 223 -9.92 5.00 -22.34
C ALA A 223 -8.67 5.82 -21.96
N THR A 224 -7.47 5.38 -22.36
CA THR A 224 -6.21 6.11 -22.10
C THR A 224 -6.27 7.53 -22.67
N GLY A 225 -6.77 7.72 -23.90
CA GLY A 225 -7.00 9.05 -24.47
C GLY A 225 -8.04 9.88 -23.70
N ARG A 226 -9.18 9.26 -23.33
CA ARG A 226 -10.27 9.92 -22.59
C ARG A 226 -9.87 10.40 -21.19
N PHE A 227 -8.91 9.73 -20.55
CA PHE A 227 -8.44 10.02 -19.19
C PHE A 227 -7.03 10.63 -19.14
N ALA A 228 -6.48 11.05 -20.27
CA ALA A 228 -5.19 11.75 -20.34
C ALA A 228 -5.14 12.93 -19.36
N GLY A 229 -4.02 13.10 -18.66
CA GLY A 229 -3.83 14.13 -17.64
C GLY A 229 -4.56 13.89 -16.30
N THR A 230 -5.27 12.78 -16.11
CA THR A 230 -5.86 12.40 -14.81
C THR A 230 -5.04 11.31 -14.10
N PRO A 231 -5.19 11.13 -12.78
CA PRO A 231 -4.53 10.03 -12.06
C PRO A 231 -4.84 8.65 -12.67
N ALA A 232 -6.08 8.40 -13.08
CA ALA A 232 -6.47 7.17 -13.78
C ALA A 232 -5.74 6.99 -15.12
N GLY A 233 -5.52 8.08 -15.86
CA GLY A 233 -4.82 8.08 -17.14
C GLY A 233 -3.39 7.55 -17.06
N MET A 234 -2.70 7.75 -15.93
CA MET A 234 -1.34 7.23 -15.72
C MET A 234 -1.32 5.69 -15.71
N TYR A 235 -2.24 5.06 -14.97
CA TYR A 235 -2.36 3.59 -14.92
C TYR A 235 -2.83 3.01 -16.25
N LEU A 236 -3.80 3.65 -16.91
CA LEU A 236 -4.27 3.26 -18.25
C LEU A 236 -3.18 3.41 -19.32
N GLN A 237 -2.28 4.36 -19.18
CA GLN A 237 -1.13 4.54 -20.08
C GLN A 237 -0.06 3.48 -19.85
N ALA A 238 0.21 3.11 -18.60
CA ALA A 238 1.11 2.00 -18.28
C ALA A 238 0.59 0.67 -18.85
N ALA A 239 -0.66 0.31 -18.55
CA ALA A 239 -1.28 -0.91 -19.05
C ALA A 239 -1.35 -0.98 -20.59
N LEU A 240 -1.57 0.16 -21.26
CA LEU A 240 -1.51 0.24 -22.73
C LEU A 240 -0.09 -0.02 -23.26
N ALA A 241 0.94 0.56 -22.63
CA ALA A 241 2.34 0.39 -23.03
C ALA A 241 2.80 -1.07 -22.84
N ASP A 242 2.41 -1.72 -21.75
CA ASP A 242 2.74 -3.13 -21.49
C ASP A 242 2.13 -4.05 -22.56
N ARG A 243 0.87 -3.80 -22.95
CA ARG A 243 0.21 -4.55 -24.03
C ARG A 243 0.82 -4.27 -25.41
N GLU A 244 1.23 -3.02 -25.69
CA GLU A 244 1.93 -2.68 -26.93
C GLU A 244 3.31 -3.36 -27.06
N GLN A 245 3.96 -3.70 -25.95
CA GLN A 245 5.18 -4.52 -25.94
C GLN A 245 4.86 -6.01 -26.16
N GLN A 246 3.84 -6.54 -25.47
CA GLN A 246 3.44 -7.95 -25.58
C GLN A 246 2.96 -8.32 -26.99
N GLU A 247 2.25 -7.42 -27.69
CA GLU A 247 1.81 -7.63 -29.08
C GLU A 247 2.93 -7.48 -30.14
N LYS A 248 4.17 -7.14 -29.74
CA LYS A 248 5.32 -6.96 -30.67
C LYS A 248 6.63 -7.64 -30.23
N PRO A 249 6.74 -8.97 -30.25
CA PRO A 249 8.02 -9.65 -30.02
C PRO A 249 9.05 -9.42 -31.14
N ASP A 250 8.62 -9.46 -32.41
CA ASP A 250 9.53 -9.77 -33.55
C ASP A 250 9.96 -8.59 -34.44
N LYS A 251 9.76 -7.33 -34.04
CA LYS A 251 10.14 -6.15 -34.86
C LYS A 251 11.30 -5.32 -34.35
N ALA A 252 12.10 -5.84 -33.42
CA ALA A 252 13.36 -5.22 -33.00
C ALA A 252 14.53 -5.45 -34.00
N ALA A 253 14.35 -6.30 -35.02
CA ALA A 253 15.44 -6.74 -35.90
C ALA A 253 15.08 -6.72 -37.41
N ARG A 254 14.77 -5.54 -37.97
CA ARG A 254 15.14 -5.10 -39.35
C ARG A 254 14.52 -3.74 -39.75
N ASN A 255 15.43 -2.82 -40.06
CA ASN A 255 15.39 -1.76 -41.09
C ASN A 255 14.25 -0.72 -41.13
N ASP A 256 14.65 0.54 -40.91
CA ASP A 256 14.62 1.62 -41.91
C ASP A 256 13.47 1.65 -42.95
N ALA A 257 12.40 2.39 -42.63
CA ALA A 257 11.46 2.98 -43.59
C ALA A 257 10.82 4.25 -42.98
N PRO A 258 10.45 5.27 -43.78
CA PRO A 258 10.19 6.63 -43.28
C PRO A 258 8.84 6.80 -42.58
N PRO A 259 8.71 7.81 -41.68
CA PRO A 259 7.44 8.10 -40.99
C PRO A 259 6.38 8.62 -41.96
N LYS A 260 5.12 8.21 -41.72
CA LYS A 260 3.94 8.80 -42.39
C LYS A 260 3.68 10.22 -41.85
N SER A 261 3.03 11.04 -42.68
CA SER A 261 3.07 12.51 -42.63
C SER A 261 2.46 13.18 -41.40
N ALA A 262 3.15 14.21 -40.90
CA ALA A 262 2.83 15.01 -39.72
C ALA A 262 1.66 16.02 -39.89
N ALA A 263 0.57 15.64 -40.55
CA ALA A 263 -0.51 16.56 -40.91
C ALA A 263 -1.61 16.75 -39.83
N GLU A 264 -1.79 15.81 -38.90
CA GLU A 264 -2.90 15.83 -37.92
C GLU A 264 -2.49 16.19 -36.48
N GLU A 265 -1.20 16.28 -36.15
CA GLU A 265 -0.73 16.76 -34.83
C GLU A 265 -0.62 18.31 -34.74
N ALA A 266 -0.99 19.02 -35.81
CA ALA A 266 -0.57 20.41 -36.05
C ALA A 266 -1.39 21.50 -35.33
N ASN A 267 -2.26 21.19 -34.36
CA ASN A 267 -3.07 22.25 -33.70
C ASN A 267 -3.33 22.07 -32.19
N VAL A 268 -2.35 21.53 -31.47
CA VAL A 268 -2.18 21.83 -30.03
C VAL A 268 -1.08 22.90 -29.91
N PRO A 269 -1.26 24.02 -29.19
CA PRO A 269 -0.21 24.99 -28.98
C PRO A 269 0.97 24.38 -28.21
N MET A 270 1.99 23.91 -28.93
CA MET A 270 3.17 23.28 -28.37
C MET A 270 4.06 24.34 -27.70
N ALA A 271 3.89 24.51 -26.39
CA ALA A 271 4.87 25.20 -25.57
C ALA A 271 6.23 24.47 -25.69
N VAL A 272 7.28 25.20 -26.07
CA VAL A 272 8.64 24.66 -26.06
C VAL A 272 9.07 24.49 -24.60
N TYR A 273 9.03 23.26 -24.09
CA TYR A 273 9.55 22.93 -22.77
C TYR A 273 11.07 23.00 -22.77
N SER A 274 11.61 24.19 -22.52
CA SER A 274 13.04 24.48 -22.37
C SER A 274 13.43 24.65 -20.91
N GLY A 275 14.48 23.98 -20.46
CA GLY A 275 14.97 24.13 -19.09
C GLY A 275 16.16 23.25 -18.73
N ARG A 276 16.68 23.44 -17.52
CA ARG A 276 17.74 22.61 -16.96
C ARG A 276 17.20 21.69 -15.87
N VAL A 277 17.68 20.45 -15.85
CA VAL A 277 17.52 19.53 -14.71
C VAL A 277 18.85 19.46 -13.98
N GLY A 278 18.86 19.78 -12.69
CA GLY A 278 20.05 19.72 -11.85
C GLY A 278 20.33 18.28 -11.42
N ILE A 279 21.52 17.78 -11.70
CA ILE A 279 21.95 16.42 -11.35
C ILE A 279 22.99 16.51 -10.23
N MET A 280 22.64 16.01 -9.04
CA MET A 280 23.50 16.05 -7.86
C MET A 280 23.81 14.63 -7.36
N LEU A 281 24.88 14.04 -7.90
CA LEU A 281 25.28 12.66 -7.64
C LEU A 281 26.74 12.62 -7.12
N PRO A 282 27.13 11.61 -6.33
CA PRO A 282 28.54 11.40 -5.99
C PRO A 282 29.26 10.82 -7.20
N LEU A 283 29.94 11.66 -7.98
CA LEU A 283 30.64 11.27 -9.21
C LEU A 283 32.14 11.00 -8.98
N SER A 284 32.64 11.29 -7.79
CA SER A 284 33.99 10.94 -7.34
C SER A 284 33.99 10.31 -5.94
N GLY A 285 35.17 9.90 -5.45
CA GLY A 285 35.35 9.25 -4.16
C GLY A 285 34.77 7.82 -4.11
N ALA A 286 34.56 7.30 -2.90
CA ALA A 286 34.18 5.91 -2.65
C ALA A 286 32.87 5.47 -3.33
N LEU A 287 31.95 6.41 -3.63
CA LEU A 287 30.68 6.13 -4.30
C LEU A 287 30.66 6.56 -5.78
N GLY A 288 31.78 7.04 -6.34
CA GLY A 288 31.86 7.55 -7.71
C GLY A 288 31.37 6.56 -8.76
N ALA A 289 31.72 5.28 -8.62
CA ALA A 289 31.25 4.22 -9.51
C ALA A 289 29.72 4.00 -9.45
N ALA A 290 29.11 4.14 -8.27
CA ALA A 290 27.66 4.01 -8.10
C ALA A 290 26.93 5.24 -8.68
N GLY A 291 27.41 6.46 -8.40
CA GLY A 291 26.86 7.68 -8.99
C GLY A 291 27.02 7.75 -10.50
N GLY A 292 28.13 7.25 -11.05
CA GLY A 292 28.35 7.11 -12.49
C GLY A 292 27.28 6.24 -13.16
N ARG A 293 26.97 5.05 -12.62
CA ARG A 293 25.91 4.18 -13.15
C ARG A 293 24.53 4.85 -13.14
N VAL A 294 24.19 5.59 -12.08
CA VAL A 294 22.93 6.35 -12.03
C VAL A 294 22.92 7.48 -13.07
N TYR A 295 24.04 8.18 -13.23
CA TYR A 295 24.18 9.24 -14.22
C TYR A 295 24.04 8.73 -15.66
N ASP A 296 24.62 7.57 -15.99
CA ASP A 296 24.47 6.96 -17.31
C ASP A 296 23.03 6.50 -17.58
N GLY A 297 22.31 6.02 -16.56
CA GLY A 297 20.87 5.78 -16.65
C GLY A 297 20.06 7.05 -16.97
N ILE A 298 20.37 8.17 -16.33
CA ILE A 298 19.75 9.48 -16.60
C ILE A 298 20.05 9.95 -18.05
N ARG A 299 21.30 9.77 -18.52
CA ARG A 299 21.69 10.10 -19.90
C ARG A 299 20.98 9.22 -20.92
N LEU A 300 20.82 7.93 -20.64
CA LEU A 300 20.09 6.99 -21.52
C LEU A 300 18.61 7.39 -21.63
N ALA A 301 17.96 7.69 -20.50
CA ALA A 301 16.59 8.18 -20.47
C ALA A 301 16.44 9.50 -21.25
N LEU A 302 17.33 10.48 -21.03
CA LEU A 302 17.29 11.74 -21.78
C LEU A 302 17.46 11.54 -23.29
N ARG A 303 18.40 10.68 -23.72
CA ARG A 303 18.58 10.35 -25.15
C ARG A 303 17.30 9.78 -25.76
N HIS A 304 16.63 8.86 -25.07
CA HIS A 304 15.38 8.27 -25.54
C HIS A 304 14.25 9.32 -25.60
N SER A 305 14.13 10.18 -24.58
CA SER A 305 13.15 11.27 -24.56
C SER A 305 13.37 12.30 -25.67
N LEU A 306 14.61 12.70 -25.95
CA LEU A 306 14.93 13.65 -27.03
C LEU A 306 14.66 13.04 -28.42
N ALA A 307 14.89 11.74 -28.60
CA ALA A 307 14.55 11.03 -29.83
C ALA A 307 13.02 10.90 -30.04
N LYS A 308 12.27 10.73 -28.95
CA LYS A 308 10.80 10.60 -28.98
C LYS A 308 10.06 11.94 -29.08
N TYR A 309 10.65 13.02 -28.57
CA TYR A 309 10.03 14.35 -28.49
C TYR A 309 10.95 15.42 -29.12
N PRO A 310 10.90 15.65 -30.45
CA PRO A 310 11.82 16.56 -31.15
C PRO A 310 11.81 18.01 -30.64
N ASN A 311 10.70 18.44 -30.02
CA ASN A 311 10.53 19.79 -29.47
C ASN A 311 11.01 19.94 -28.00
N LEU A 312 11.48 18.86 -27.36
CA LEU A 312 11.97 18.88 -25.99
C LEU A 312 13.37 19.53 -25.90
N ARG A 313 13.52 20.57 -25.09
CA ARG A 313 14.77 21.36 -24.98
C ARG A 313 15.36 21.29 -23.57
N VAL A 314 15.68 20.07 -23.11
CA VAL A 314 16.22 19.81 -21.76
C VAL A 314 17.75 19.73 -21.76
N GLN A 315 18.38 20.42 -20.82
CA GLN A 315 19.81 20.32 -20.51
C GLN A 315 20.03 19.71 -19.11
N LEU A 316 21.18 19.07 -18.88
CA LEU A 316 21.59 18.59 -17.56
C LEU A 316 22.63 19.53 -16.94
N ALA A 317 22.29 20.14 -15.81
CA ALA A 317 23.25 20.89 -14.99
C ALA A 317 23.86 19.93 -13.96
N VAL A 318 25.02 19.35 -14.29
CA VAL A 318 25.61 18.27 -13.49
C VAL A 318 26.59 18.83 -12.45
N ARG A 319 26.55 18.28 -11.24
CA ARG A 319 27.47 18.57 -10.15
C ARG A 319 27.79 17.33 -9.35
N ASP A 320 29.09 17.11 -9.11
CA ASP A 320 29.55 16.10 -8.16
C ASP A 320 29.29 16.59 -6.73
N THR A 321 28.51 15.83 -5.96
CA THR A 321 28.21 16.17 -4.56
C THR A 321 29.38 15.94 -3.62
N LYS A 322 30.35 15.08 -4.00
CA LYS A 322 31.38 14.55 -3.09
C LYS A 322 30.78 14.07 -1.76
N SER A 323 29.59 13.48 -1.82
CA SER A 323 28.78 13.04 -0.67
C SER A 323 28.20 14.15 0.24
N THR A 324 28.07 15.40 -0.25
CA THR A 324 27.55 16.55 0.53
C THR A 324 26.26 17.18 -0.03
N ALA A 325 25.49 17.86 0.82
CA ALA A 325 24.22 18.50 0.46
C ALA A 325 24.32 19.88 -0.22
N LYS A 326 25.51 20.53 -0.20
CA LYS A 326 25.66 21.98 -0.50
C LYS A 326 25.30 22.39 -1.94
N VAL A 327 25.22 21.41 -2.84
CA VAL A 327 25.05 21.60 -4.30
C VAL A 327 23.63 22.03 -4.71
N ALA A 328 22.59 21.75 -3.91
CA ALA A 328 21.19 22.01 -4.28
C ALA A 328 20.92 23.49 -4.58
N ALA A 329 21.36 24.40 -3.70
CA ALA A 329 21.13 25.84 -3.86
C ALA A 329 21.81 26.38 -5.12
N GLU A 330 23.02 25.93 -5.43
CA GLU A 330 23.75 26.38 -6.63
C GLU A 330 23.05 25.95 -7.93
N LEU A 331 22.51 24.73 -7.97
CA LEU A 331 21.76 24.23 -9.13
C LEU A 331 20.47 25.03 -9.35
N ILE A 332 19.75 25.37 -8.28
CA ILE A 332 18.49 26.14 -8.36
C ILE A 332 18.80 27.61 -8.69
N GLU A 333 19.63 28.27 -7.89
CA GLU A 333 19.81 29.72 -7.92
C GLU A 333 20.72 30.19 -9.06
N LYS A 334 21.82 29.47 -9.35
CA LYS A 334 22.80 29.85 -10.38
C LYS A 334 22.51 29.21 -11.73
N GLU A 335 22.30 27.89 -11.76
CA GLU A 335 22.06 27.14 -13.00
C GLU A 335 20.60 27.21 -13.50
N LYS A 336 19.69 27.75 -12.68
CA LYS A 336 18.24 27.84 -12.97
C LYS A 336 17.62 26.47 -13.27
N ALA A 337 17.99 25.46 -12.48
CA ALA A 337 17.40 24.14 -12.56
C ALA A 337 15.91 24.17 -12.18
N LEU A 338 15.06 23.63 -13.06
CA LEU A 338 13.61 23.53 -12.83
C LEU A 338 13.23 22.33 -11.95
N ALA A 339 14.12 21.35 -11.86
CA ALA A 339 13.98 20.16 -11.03
C ALA A 339 15.37 19.59 -10.69
N LEU A 340 15.46 18.81 -9.62
CA LEU A 340 16.68 18.17 -9.13
C LEU A 340 16.56 16.63 -9.14
N ILE A 341 17.65 15.93 -9.49
CA ILE A 341 17.77 14.48 -9.36
C ILE A 341 18.99 14.12 -8.50
N GLY A 342 18.78 13.23 -7.54
CA GLY A 342 19.70 12.96 -6.43
C GLY A 342 19.38 13.84 -5.21
N PRO A 343 20.19 13.78 -4.14
CA PRO A 343 21.34 12.89 -3.90
C PRO A 343 20.99 11.40 -3.73
N LEU A 344 22.02 10.55 -3.73
CA LEU A 344 21.91 9.12 -3.43
C LEU A 344 21.98 8.82 -1.92
N ILE A 345 22.89 9.49 -1.21
CA ILE A 345 23.13 9.29 0.22
C ILE A 345 22.05 10.01 1.04
N THR A 346 21.47 9.30 2.02
CA THR A 346 20.42 9.80 2.89
C THR A 346 20.71 11.16 3.51
N GLU A 347 21.88 11.33 4.14
CA GLU A 347 22.25 12.60 4.82
C GLU A 347 22.35 13.77 3.84
N ALA A 348 22.98 13.55 2.68
CA ALA A 348 23.05 14.55 1.61
C ALA A 348 21.65 14.88 1.07
N ALA A 349 20.77 13.87 0.95
CA ALA A 349 19.41 14.04 0.46
C ALA A 349 18.50 14.75 1.45
N GLU A 350 18.63 14.52 2.76
CA GLU A 350 17.89 15.26 3.78
C GLU A 350 18.30 16.75 3.81
N GLY A 351 19.59 17.05 3.66
CA GLY A 351 20.06 18.43 3.51
C GLY A 351 19.58 19.09 2.20
N ALA A 352 19.66 18.39 1.07
CA ALA A 352 19.18 18.87 -0.22
C ALA A 352 17.64 19.10 -0.22
N ALA A 353 16.90 18.21 0.44
CA ALA A 353 15.44 18.29 0.57
C ALA A 353 14.97 19.57 1.27
N GLN A 354 15.67 20.01 2.33
CA GLN A 354 15.36 21.27 3.01
C GLN A 354 15.50 22.47 2.06
N VAL A 355 16.53 22.46 1.21
CA VAL A 355 16.77 23.53 0.23
C VAL A 355 15.74 23.48 -0.90
N ALA A 356 15.52 22.29 -1.49
CA ALA A 356 14.56 22.07 -2.56
C ALA A 356 13.13 22.46 -2.15
N ASN A 357 12.72 22.09 -0.93
CA ASN A 357 11.39 22.42 -0.41
C ASN A 357 11.23 23.91 -0.10
N ARG A 358 12.27 24.57 0.45
CA ARG A 358 12.26 26.02 0.72
C ARG A 358 12.26 26.87 -0.55
N LEU A 359 12.90 26.37 -1.63
CA LEU A 359 12.98 27.03 -2.93
C LEU A 359 11.96 26.47 -3.93
N GLU A 360 10.92 25.78 -3.45
CA GLU A 360 9.79 25.26 -4.24
C GLU A 360 10.19 24.52 -5.52
N THR A 361 11.31 23.81 -5.48
CA THR A 361 11.88 23.10 -6.63
C THR A 361 11.68 21.58 -6.46
N PRO A 362 11.00 20.89 -7.39
CA PRO A 362 10.86 19.44 -7.37
C PRO A 362 12.22 18.73 -7.28
N MET A 363 12.39 17.85 -6.29
CA MET A 363 13.59 17.01 -6.13
C MET A 363 13.22 15.53 -6.09
N LEU A 364 13.92 14.71 -6.87
CA LEU A 364 13.78 13.26 -6.88
C LEU A 364 15.06 12.58 -6.38
N THR A 365 15.04 11.98 -5.19
CA THR A 365 16.12 11.04 -4.79
C THR A 365 15.84 9.64 -5.35
N PRO A 366 16.77 9.03 -6.10
CA PRO A 366 16.58 7.72 -6.71
C PRO A 366 17.12 6.56 -5.86
N PHE A 367 17.65 6.82 -4.64
CA PHE A 367 18.21 5.73 -3.82
C PHE A 367 18.07 5.89 -2.30
N SER A 368 17.83 7.08 -1.73
CA SER A 368 17.97 7.29 -0.26
C SER A 368 16.94 6.54 0.60
N LEU A 369 17.21 5.25 0.85
CA LEU A 369 16.34 4.27 1.52
C LEU A 369 15.80 4.75 2.86
N ARG A 370 16.70 5.32 3.68
CA ARG A 370 16.43 5.69 5.08
C ARG A 370 15.99 7.15 5.26
N MET A 371 15.90 7.92 4.17
CA MET A 371 15.43 9.29 4.19
C MET A 371 14.01 9.38 4.75
N ARG A 372 13.79 10.28 5.70
CA ARG A 372 12.45 10.49 6.26
C ARG A 372 11.61 11.33 5.30
N MET A 373 10.66 10.69 4.61
CA MET A 373 9.61 11.39 3.88
C MET A 373 8.71 12.10 4.90
N ARG A 374 8.46 13.40 4.71
CA ARG A 374 7.65 14.21 5.62
C ARG A 374 6.44 14.82 4.87
N PRO A 375 5.25 14.90 5.48
CA PRO A 375 4.09 15.52 4.84
C PRO A 375 4.27 17.00 4.49
N ASP A 376 5.15 17.72 5.22
CA ASP A 376 5.45 19.14 5.00
C ASP A 376 6.53 19.38 3.92
N PHE A 377 6.98 18.33 3.22
CA PHE A 377 7.97 18.40 2.15
C PHE A 377 7.35 18.05 0.76
N PRO A 378 6.34 18.80 0.27
CA PRO A 378 5.59 18.46 -0.95
C PRO A 378 6.43 18.46 -2.23
N TRP A 379 7.57 19.17 -2.25
CA TRP A 379 8.46 19.23 -3.41
C TRP A 379 9.45 18.05 -3.49
N VAL A 380 9.40 17.10 -2.55
CA VAL A 380 10.42 16.07 -2.37
C VAL A 380 9.85 14.68 -2.61
N PHE A 381 10.39 14.02 -3.64
CA PHE A 381 9.97 12.72 -4.13
C PHE A 381 11.11 11.71 -3.98
N ARG A 382 10.75 10.44 -3.85
CA ARG A 382 11.71 9.34 -3.74
C ARG A 382 11.30 8.16 -4.62
N ASN A 383 12.20 7.78 -5.52
CA ASN A 383 12.07 6.58 -6.34
C ASN A 383 13.03 5.50 -5.82
N THR A 384 12.72 4.94 -4.63
CA THR A 384 13.43 3.78 -4.08
C THR A 384 12.46 2.86 -3.38
N LEU A 385 12.68 1.55 -3.49
CA LEU A 385 11.82 0.53 -2.90
C LEU A 385 12.28 0.26 -1.46
N THR A 386 11.57 0.80 -0.47
CA THR A 386 11.95 0.64 0.94
C THR A 386 11.83 -0.81 1.40
N ASN A 387 12.64 -1.21 2.38
CA ASN A 387 12.62 -2.55 2.97
C ASN A 387 11.20 -2.99 3.36
N ARG A 388 10.40 -2.08 3.93
CA ARG A 388 8.98 -2.31 4.23
C ARG A 388 8.13 -2.63 2.99
N LEU A 389 8.30 -1.91 1.88
CA LEU A 389 7.55 -2.17 0.64
C LEU A 389 7.98 -3.50 0.00
N GLN A 390 9.28 -3.82 0.03
CA GLN A 390 9.80 -5.12 -0.44
C GLN A 390 9.18 -6.27 0.35
N ALA A 391 9.31 -6.22 1.68
CA ALA A 391 8.80 -7.25 2.58
C ALA A 391 7.27 -7.43 2.46
N GLN A 392 6.50 -6.34 2.38
CA GLN A 392 5.06 -6.38 2.14
C GLN A 392 4.72 -6.99 0.76
N GLY A 393 5.49 -6.69 -0.28
CA GLY A 393 5.32 -7.28 -1.60
C GLY A 393 5.53 -8.80 -1.59
N VAL A 394 6.65 -9.27 -1.01
CA VAL A 394 6.98 -10.70 -0.93
C VAL A 394 5.96 -11.46 -0.07
N ALA A 395 5.60 -10.94 1.11
CA ALA A 395 4.58 -11.56 1.98
C ALA A 395 3.20 -11.62 1.30
N SER A 396 2.78 -10.52 0.65
CA SER A 396 1.53 -10.46 -0.09
C SER A 396 1.52 -11.43 -1.28
N TYR A 397 2.64 -11.59 -1.99
CA TYR A 397 2.75 -12.54 -3.08
C TYR A 397 2.63 -13.99 -2.59
N ALA A 398 3.42 -14.36 -1.58
CA ALA A 398 3.44 -15.71 -1.06
C ALA A 398 2.10 -16.14 -0.43
N ILE A 399 1.45 -15.27 0.34
CA ILE A 399 0.18 -15.63 1.00
C ILE A 399 -1.00 -15.60 0.02
N ARG A 400 -1.11 -14.58 -0.84
CA ARG A 400 -2.31 -14.40 -1.70
C ARG A 400 -2.27 -15.20 -2.99
N TYR A 401 -1.08 -15.41 -3.57
CA TYR A 401 -0.94 -16.06 -4.89
C TYR A 401 -0.31 -17.46 -4.80
N LEU A 402 0.59 -17.70 -3.84
CA LEU A 402 1.15 -19.04 -3.62
C LEU A 402 0.42 -19.84 -2.53
N GLY A 403 -0.56 -19.23 -1.84
CA GLY A 403 -1.37 -19.88 -0.80
C GLY A 403 -0.64 -20.21 0.51
N MET A 404 0.62 -19.78 0.65
CA MET A 404 1.48 -20.13 1.78
C MET A 404 1.01 -19.46 3.08
N ARG A 405 1.18 -20.14 4.20
CA ARG A 405 0.78 -19.69 5.53
C ARG A 405 1.89 -19.73 6.57
N ARG A 406 2.88 -20.62 6.43
CA ARG A 406 3.91 -20.82 7.46
C ARG A 406 5.31 -20.56 6.90
N PHE A 407 6.02 -19.63 7.53
CA PHE A 407 7.25 -19.06 7.03
C PHE A 407 8.40 -19.21 8.04
N ALA A 408 9.61 -19.40 7.54
CA ALA A 408 10.84 -19.17 8.29
C ALA A 408 11.60 -17.99 7.68
N VAL A 409 12.49 -17.37 8.45
CA VAL A 409 13.39 -16.30 7.98
C VAL A 409 14.86 -16.67 8.27
N LEU A 410 15.73 -16.46 7.28
CA LEU A 410 17.19 -16.55 7.41
C LEU A 410 17.81 -15.24 6.94
N TYR A 411 18.36 -14.44 7.85
CA TYR A 411 18.75 -13.05 7.58
C TYR A 411 20.17 -12.70 8.07
N PRO A 412 20.86 -11.76 7.41
CA PRO A 412 22.16 -11.28 7.87
C PRO A 412 21.94 -10.40 9.11
N ALA A 413 22.81 -10.54 10.11
CA ALA A 413 22.74 -9.83 11.39
C ALA A 413 23.11 -8.33 11.29
N ASP A 414 22.92 -7.72 10.11
CA ASP A 414 23.04 -6.30 9.87
C ASP A 414 21.70 -5.56 10.06
N ARG A 415 21.76 -4.24 9.94
CA ARG A 415 20.61 -3.37 10.13
C ARG A 415 19.50 -3.53 9.08
N ASP A 416 19.84 -3.77 7.81
CA ASP A 416 18.87 -3.92 6.74
C ASP A 416 18.21 -5.30 6.76
N GLY A 417 18.96 -6.36 7.08
CA GLY A 417 18.45 -7.71 7.34
C GLY A 417 17.46 -7.77 8.51
N ILE A 418 17.75 -7.05 9.61
CA ILE A 418 16.82 -6.86 10.73
C ILE A 418 15.56 -6.12 10.25
N GLU A 419 15.70 -4.96 9.60
CA GLU A 419 14.55 -4.15 9.15
C GLU A 419 13.65 -4.91 8.15
N LEU A 420 14.23 -5.72 7.26
CA LEU A 420 13.49 -6.59 6.34
C LEU A 420 12.78 -7.74 7.07
N THR A 421 13.42 -8.34 8.07
CA THR A 421 12.86 -9.44 8.87
C THR A 421 11.67 -8.98 9.70
N ASP A 422 11.78 -7.85 10.39
CA ASP A 422 10.70 -7.25 11.17
C ASP A 422 9.51 -6.86 10.26
N ALA A 423 9.80 -6.20 9.14
CA ALA A 423 8.78 -5.79 8.19
C ALA A 423 8.07 -6.98 7.50
N PHE A 424 8.80 -8.07 7.24
CA PHE A 424 8.23 -9.28 6.65
C PHE A 424 7.35 -10.03 7.65
N THR A 425 7.84 -10.21 8.87
CA THR A 425 7.09 -10.85 9.97
C THR A 425 5.77 -10.12 10.20
N GLN A 426 5.83 -8.80 10.35
CA GLN A 426 4.63 -7.99 10.52
C GLN A 426 3.68 -8.05 9.31
N ALA A 427 4.20 -8.14 8.08
CA ALA A 427 3.37 -8.26 6.88
C ALA A 427 2.69 -9.64 6.77
N VAL A 428 3.39 -10.72 7.16
CA VAL A 428 2.86 -12.09 7.21
C VAL A 428 1.71 -12.20 8.22
N GLU A 429 1.91 -11.71 9.44
CA GLU A 429 0.88 -11.70 10.50
C GLU A 429 -0.38 -10.94 10.07
N ASN A 430 -0.21 -9.74 9.50
CA ASN A 430 -1.32 -8.90 9.01
C ASN A 430 -2.11 -9.53 7.84
N LEU A 431 -1.56 -10.56 7.20
CA LEU A 431 -2.20 -11.32 6.13
C LEU A 431 -2.73 -12.69 6.61
N GLY A 432 -2.63 -12.99 7.91
CA GLY A 432 -3.06 -14.25 8.50
C GLY A 432 -2.13 -15.43 8.16
N GLY A 433 -0.83 -15.17 8.02
CA GLY A 433 0.22 -16.18 8.08
C GLY A 433 0.99 -16.13 9.41
N GLU A 434 1.94 -17.05 9.56
CA GLU A 434 2.75 -17.25 10.77
C GLU A 434 4.24 -17.32 10.38
N VAL A 435 5.11 -16.55 11.05
CA VAL A 435 6.56 -16.79 11.01
C VAL A 435 6.95 -17.70 12.18
N VAL A 436 7.18 -18.98 11.89
CA VAL A 436 7.46 -20.03 12.88
C VAL A 436 8.92 -20.08 13.34
N LYS A 437 9.80 -19.37 12.62
CA LYS A 437 11.25 -19.47 12.85
C LYS A 437 12.01 -18.28 12.27
N ILE A 438 12.94 -17.75 13.04
CA ILE A 438 13.82 -16.65 12.63
C ILE A 438 15.24 -17.06 13.04
N VAL A 439 16.18 -17.03 12.07
CA VAL A 439 17.58 -17.43 12.26
C VAL A 439 18.48 -16.38 11.63
N SER A 440 19.50 -15.92 12.37
CA SER A 440 20.47 -14.94 11.87
C SER A 440 21.80 -15.57 11.49
N PHE A 441 22.59 -14.85 10.69
CA PHE A 441 23.98 -15.18 10.40
C PHE A 441 24.87 -13.91 10.36
N PRO A 442 26.17 -13.99 10.65
CA PRO A 442 27.08 -12.83 10.56
C PRO A 442 27.22 -12.30 9.12
N GLU A 443 27.34 -10.98 8.93
CA GLU A 443 27.46 -10.32 7.61
C GLU A 443 28.46 -10.94 6.63
N ASN A 444 29.56 -11.52 7.14
CA ASN A 444 30.63 -12.13 6.34
C ASN A 444 30.59 -13.67 6.38
N ALA A 445 29.43 -14.28 6.63
CA ALA A 445 29.28 -15.73 6.71
C ALA A 445 29.47 -16.38 5.34
N THR A 446 30.31 -17.42 5.31
CA THR A 446 30.52 -18.29 4.15
C THR A 446 30.09 -19.74 4.40
N ASP A 447 29.84 -20.11 5.66
CA ASP A 447 29.24 -21.36 6.10
C ASP A 447 27.89 -21.05 6.78
N PHE A 448 26.84 -21.78 6.40
CA PHE A 448 25.49 -21.64 6.91
C PHE A 448 24.99 -22.94 7.56
N ARG A 449 25.87 -23.92 7.79
CA ARG A 449 25.58 -25.23 8.41
C ARG A 449 24.78 -25.11 9.69
N SER A 450 25.22 -24.27 10.63
CA SER A 450 24.55 -24.10 11.92
C SER A 450 23.15 -23.53 11.74
N GLN A 451 22.94 -22.62 10.78
CA GLN A 451 21.65 -22.03 10.45
C GLN A 451 20.72 -23.04 9.77
N MET A 452 21.21 -23.88 8.86
CA MET A 452 20.41 -24.93 8.22
C MET A 452 19.96 -25.98 9.23
N LEU A 453 20.84 -26.41 10.14
CA LEU A 453 20.49 -27.30 11.25
C LEU A 453 19.51 -26.61 12.22
N ALA A 454 19.73 -25.34 12.55
CA ALA A 454 18.82 -24.56 13.39
C ALA A 454 17.42 -24.49 12.76
N LEU A 455 17.32 -24.25 11.44
CA LEU A 455 16.06 -24.24 10.69
C LEU A 455 15.35 -25.60 10.68
N GLY A 456 16.08 -26.71 10.77
CA GLY A 456 15.53 -28.08 10.87
C GLY A 456 16.11 -29.08 9.87
N GLY A 457 17.17 -28.71 9.14
CA GLY A 457 17.90 -29.55 8.20
C GLY A 457 18.56 -30.79 8.84
N MET A 458 18.87 -31.82 8.03
CA MET A 458 19.51 -33.05 8.52
C MET A 458 21.01 -32.90 8.80
N ASP A 459 21.49 -33.44 9.92
CA ASP A 459 22.93 -33.55 10.16
C ASP A 459 23.63 -34.55 9.22
N ASP A 460 24.95 -34.41 9.06
CA ASP A 460 25.74 -35.30 8.20
C ASP A 460 25.60 -36.78 8.59
N ARG A 461 25.33 -37.10 9.87
CA ARG A 461 25.20 -38.47 10.35
C ARG A 461 23.86 -39.06 9.90
N GLN A 462 22.78 -38.30 9.96
CA GLN A 462 21.47 -38.64 9.42
C GLN A 462 21.58 -38.86 7.90
N LEU A 463 22.15 -37.91 7.16
CA LEU A 463 22.36 -38.03 5.71
C LEU A 463 23.22 -39.26 5.33
N ARG A 464 24.35 -39.48 6.03
CA ARG A 464 25.24 -40.64 5.81
C ARG A 464 24.63 -41.97 6.25
N ARG A 465 23.73 -41.98 7.24
CA ARG A 465 23.00 -43.19 7.68
C ARG A 465 21.99 -43.60 6.60
N ARG A 466 21.22 -42.65 6.07
CA ARG A 466 20.19 -42.90 5.04
C ARG A 466 20.77 -43.36 3.71
N LYS A 467 21.82 -42.69 3.23
CA LYS A 467 22.56 -43.11 2.03
C LYS A 467 23.08 -44.54 2.15
N ARG A 468 23.54 -44.95 3.34
CA ARG A 468 24.00 -46.33 3.61
C ARG A 468 22.86 -47.34 3.78
N SER A 469 21.75 -46.97 4.40
CA SER A 469 20.66 -47.92 4.72
C SER A 469 19.74 -48.25 3.54
N LEU A 470 19.80 -47.50 2.44
CA LEU A 470 18.87 -47.64 1.31
C LEU A 470 19.54 -48.10 0.00
N GLY A 471 20.87 -48.26 -0.03
CA GLY A 471 21.61 -48.64 -1.25
C GLY A 471 21.50 -47.63 -2.41
N LEU A 472 20.97 -46.43 -2.14
CA LEU A 472 20.65 -45.43 -3.16
C LEU A 472 21.90 -44.81 -3.78
N GLY A 473 21.88 -44.67 -5.10
CA GLY A 473 22.79 -43.80 -5.84
C GLY A 473 22.53 -42.31 -5.57
N ARG A 474 22.87 -41.44 -6.53
CA ARG A 474 22.89 -39.97 -6.36
C ARG A 474 21.56 -39.29 -5.94
N SER A 475 20.42 -40.00 -5.89
CA SER A 475 19.10 -39.43 -5.57
C SER A 475 18.44 -40.15 -4.38
N ASP A 476 18.32 -39.47 -3.25
CA ASP A 476 17.39 -39.82 -2.16
C ASP A 476 16.07 -39.07 -2.40
N PRO A 477 14.92 -39.75 -2.52
CA PRO A 477 13.62 -39.11 -2.74
C PRO A 477 13.00 -38.54 -1.45
N TYR A 478 13.48 -38.91 -0.27
CA TYR A 478 12.93 -38.41 0.98
C TYR A 478 13.16 -36.90 1.13
N GLN A 479 12.15 -36.18 1.58
CA GLN A 479 12.23 -34.77 1.95
C GLN A 479 11.88 -34.63 3.43
N ILE A 480 12.54 -33.72 4.15
CA ILE A 480 12.26 -33.57 5.58
C ILE A 480 10.94 -32.82 5.80
N PRO A 481 10.05 -33.29 6.69
CA PRO A 481 8.86 -32.54 7.06
C PRO A 481 9.28 -31.33 7.89
N LEU A 482 9.09 -30.13 7.35
CA LEU A 482 9.33 -28.87 8.04
C LEU A 482 8.00 -28.26 8.50
N ASN A 483 8.07 -27.46 9.56
CA ASN A 483 6.93 -26.71 10.07
C ASN A 483 6.70 -25.37 9.32
N PHE A 484 7.32 -25.19 8.15
CA PHE A 484 7.14 -24.05 7.27
C PHE A 484 7.21 -24.48 5.79
N GLU A 485 6.53 -23.72 4.95
CA GLU A 485 6.38 -23.96 3.50
C GLU A 485 7.35 -23.08 2.70
N ALA A 486 7.78 -21.96 3.28
CA ALA A 486 8.69 -21.03 2.65
C ALA A 486 9.76 -20.50 3.62
N LEU A 487 10.94 -20.23 3.08
CA LEU A 487 12.06 -19.60 3.77
C LEU A 487 12.34 -18.26 3.09
N PHE A 488 12.08 -17.18 3.82
CA PHE A 488 12.42 -15.82 3.40
C PHE A 488 13.90 -15.55 3.70
N VAL A 489 14.63 -15.09 2.70
CA VAL A 489 16.08 -14.86 2.76
C VAL A 489 16.36 -13.44 2.25
N PRO A 490 16.24 -12.40 3.12
CA PRO A 490 16.49 -11.00 2.77
C PRO A 490 18.00 -10.73 2.68
N VAL A 491 18.62 -11.22 1.61
CA VAL A 491 20.07 -11.17 1.37
C VAL A 491 20.37 -10.63 -0.01
N ARG A 492 21.64 -10.30 -0.25
CA ARG A 492 22.09 -9.91 -1.59
C ARG A 492 22.31 -11.14 -2.48
N HIS A 493 22.35 -10.91 -3.80
CA HIS A 493 22.61 -11.97 -4.78
C HIS A 493 23.85 -12.82 -4.46
N GLU A 494 24.94 -12.19 -4.00
CA GLU A 494 26.20 -12.88 -3.69
C GLU A 494 26.03 -13.92 -2.56
N GLU A 495 25.20 -13.61 -1.56
CA GLU A 495 24.89 -14.48 -0.42
C GLU A 495 23.83 -15.53 -0.78
N ALA A 496 22.82 -15.16 -1.58
CA ALA A 496 21.79 -16.08 -2.06
C ALA A 496 22.39 -17.29 -2.80
N VAL A 497 23.45 -17.06 -3.59
CA VAL A 497 24.22 -18.11 -4.28
C VAL A 497 24.92 -19.08 -3.32
N LEU A 498 25.31 -18.64 -2.12
CA LEU A 498 25.90 -19.49 -1.09
C LEU A 498 24.84 -20.26 -0.28
N ILE A 499 23.68 -19.64 -0.03
CA ILE A 499 22.60 -20.18 0.80
C ILE A 499 21.78 -21.24 0.05
N ALA A 500 21.34 -20.96 -1.17
CA ALA A 500 20.39 -21.82 -1.89
C ALA A 500 20.86 -23.28 -2.10
N PRO A 501 22.14 -23.58 -2.42
CA PRO A 501 22.63 -24.95 -2.51
C PRO A 501 22.58 -25.71 -1.18
N GLN A 502 22.72 -25.01 -0.05
CA GLN A 502 22.75 -25.63 1.28
C GLN A 502 21.37 -26.10 1.71
N VAL A 503 20.32 -25.35 1.40
CA VAL A 503 18.91 -25.75 1.63
C VAL A 503 18.62 -27.11 0.99
N LEU A 504 19.15 -27.36 -0.23
CA LEU A 504 19.06 -28.66 -0.89
C LEU A 504 19.96 -29.73 -0.28
N PHE A 505 21.19 -29.38 0.14
CA PHE A 505 22.14 -30.30 0.79
C PHE A 505 21.62 -30.84 2.12
N TYR A 506 21.05 -29.96 2.96
CA TYR A 506 20.43 -30.27 4.25
C TYR A 506 19.02 -30.88 4.13
N ASN A 507 18.61 -31.22 2.89
CA ASN A 507 17.38 -31.90 2.50
C ASN A 507 16.06 -31.17 2.81
N MET A 508 16.10 -29.84 2.81
CA MET A 508 14.96 -28.95 3.01
C MET A 508 14.17 -28.71 1.69
N ARG A 509 13.99 -29.77 0.89
CA ARG A 509 13.50 -29.69 -0.51
C ARG A 509 12.04 -29.26 -0.66
N ALA A 510 11.22 -29.38 0.38
CA ALA A 510 9.81 -29.02 0.37
C ALA A 510 9.56 -27.50 0.51
N VAL A 511 10.62 -26.70 0.66
CA VAL A 511 10.54 -25.26 1.00
C VAL A 511 10.74 -24.39 -0.23
N ARG A 512 9.86 -23.39 -0.41
CA ARG A 512 10.08 -22.31 -1.39
C ARG A 512 11.02 -21.25 -0.82
N LEU A 513 12.08 -20.91 -1.54
CA LEU A 513 12.88 -19.71 -1.23
C LEU A 513 12.14 -18.45 -1.69
N LEU A 514 12.13 -17.43 -0.83
CA LEU A 514 11.53 -16.11 -1.08
C LEU A 514 12.56 -15.01 -0.76
N GLY A 515 12.61 -13.95 -1.56
CA GLY A 515 13.62 -12.89 -1.43
C GLY A 515 14.91 -13.19 -2.20
N GLY A 516 15.71 -12.14 -2.42
CA GLY A 516 16.96 -12.11 -3.20
C GLY A 516 17.21 -10.75 -3.85
#